data_AF-A0A1X9Z5G7-F1
#
_entry.id   AF-A0A1X9Z5G7-F1
#
_cell.length_a   1.000
_cell.length_b   1.000
_cell.length_c   1.000
_cell.angle_alpha   90.00
_cell.angle_beta   90.00
_cell.angle_gamma   90.00
#
_symmetry.space_group_name_H-M   'P 1'
#
loop_
_entity.id
_entity.type
_entity.pdbx_description
1 polymer ?
#
loop_
_entity_poly.entity_id
_entity_poly.type
_entity_poly.pdbx_seq_one_letter_code
_entity_poly.pdbx_strand_id
1 'polypeptide(L)'
;MKNIFTKILSVTSISLLFLLSLSNQAIAQRFRGKIEYYSSVFPSENGKIKSINGTKIEYYNSVFKSEDGKVKTIGDKRVEYYNSVFPSEDGKIKSINGIKIEYYNSVFKSEDGKIKSIGNIKFEYNNNGSQKSDGKIKSIHNENDDSGSEDALDTYYFIERLNCQ
;
A
#
# COMPACT_ATOMS: atom_id res chain seq x y z
N MET A 1 -26.47 52.50 32.22
CA MET A 1 -25.22 52.41 31.45
C MET A 1 -24.88 50.92 31.30
N LYS A 2 -25.23 50.32 30.16
CA LYS A 2 -24.96 48.91 29.86
C LYS A 2 -23.50 48.81 29.40
N ASN A 3 -22.68 48.16 30.21
CA ASN A 3 -21.22 48.12 30.06
C ASN A 3 -20.79 47.60 28.67
N ILE A 4 -20.04 48.44 27.98
CA ILE A 4 -19.44 48.24 26.65
C ILE A 4 -18.53 46.98 26.59
N PHE A 5 -18.08 46.48 27.74
CA PHE A 5 -17.21 45.31 27.86
C PHE A 5 -17.83 43.97 27.41
N THR A 6 -19.13 43.76 27.58
CA THR A 6 -19.77 42.51 27.10
C THR A 6 -20.03 42.50 25.60
N LYS A 7 -20.00 43.67 24.94
CA LYS A 7 -20.22 43.80 23.50
C LYS A 7 -18.94 43.56 22.68
N ILE A 8 -17.77 43.84 23.23
CA ILE A 8 -16.48 43.64 22.55
C ILE A 8 -16.06 42.16 22.58
N LEU A 9 -16.34 41.46 23.68
CA LEU A 9 -15.98 40.05 23.85
C LEU A 9 -16.79 39.10 22.94
N SER A 10 -18.00 39.49 22.51
CA SER A 10 -18.81 38.65 21.62
C SER A 10 -18.41 38.77 20.15
N VAL A 11 -17.97 39.95 19.70
CA VAL A 11 -17.71 40.20 18.26
C VAL A 11 -16.34 39.66 17.83
N THR A 12 -15.32 39.75 18.69
CA THR A 12 -13.98 39.17 18.42
C THR A 12 -14.04 37.64 18.37
N SER A 13 -14.79 37.03 19.29
CA SER A 13 -15.01 35.57 19.35
C SER A 13 -15.74 35.03 18.12
N ILE A 14 -16.75 35.75 17.62
CA ILE A 14 -17.50 35.36 16.41
C ILE A 14 -16.64 35.52 15.14
N SER A 15 -15.82 36.57 15.05
CA SER A 15 -14.92 36.75 13.89
C SER A 15 -13.86 35.66 13.81
N LEU A 16 -13.33 35.21 14.96
CA LEU A 16 -12.33 34.16 15.03
C LEU A 16 -12.92 32.78 14.68
N LEU A 17 -14.17 32.51 15.09
CA LEU A 17 -14.94 31.33 14.68
C LEU A 17 -15.27 31.31 13.17
N PHE A 18 -15.50 32.48 12.56
CA PHE A 18 -15.76 32.60 11.12
C PHE A 18 -14.47 32.45 10.28
N LEU A 19 -13.32 32.87 10.79
CA LEU A 19 -12.00 32.65 10.17
C LEU A 19 -11.54 31.18 10.30
N LEU A 20 -11.86 30.52 11.42
CA LEU A 20 -11.57 29.10 11.65
C LEU A 20 -12.49 28.15 10.84
N SER A 21 -13.69 28.60 10.45
CA SER A 21 -14.58 27.82 9.56
C SER A 21 -14.17 27.89 8.09
N LEU A 22 -13.33 28.86 7.71
CA LEU A 22 -12.82 29.03 6.34
C LEU A 22 -11.53 28.24 6.05
N SER A 23 -10.81 27.75 7.08
CA SER A 23 -9.48 27.12 6.89
C SER A 23 -9.46 25.59 6.90
N ASN A 24 -10.60 24.90 6.92
CA ASN A 24 -10.67 23.44 6.72
C ASN A 24 -11.39 23.07 5.43
N GLN A 25 -11.04 23.74 4.32
CA GLN A 25 -11.23 23.10 3.03
C GLN A 25 -10.09 22.11 2.83
N ALA A 26 -10.27 20.90 3.35
CA ALA A 26 -9.55 19.76 2.81
C ALA A 26 -9.79 19.78 1.31
N ILE A 27 -8.73 19.98 0.52
CA ILE A 27 -8.75 19.71 -0.91
C ILE A 27 -8.81 18.18 -1.05
N ALA A 28 -9.94 17.61 -0.67
CA ALA A 28 -10.33 16.30 -1.13
C ALA A 28 -10.60 16.49 -2.61
N GLN A 29 -9.65 16.13 -3.46
CA GLN A 29 -9.90 16.03 -4.88
C GLN A 29 -11.07 15.06 -5.05
N ARG A 30 -12.28 15.59 -5.22
CA ARG A 30 -13.50 14.78 -5.32
C ARG A 30 -13.36 13.97 -6.58
N PHE A 31 -13.21 12.66 -6.45
CA PHE A 31 -13.25 11.76 -7.58
C PHE A 31 -14.58 12.00 -8.33
N ARG A 32 -14.49 12.46 -9.58
CA ARG A 32 -15.66 12.80 -10.42
C ARG A 32 -16.16 11.63 -11.26
N GLY A 33 -15.57 10.45 -11.10
CA GLY A 33 -15.90 9.28 -11.87
C GLY A 33 -17.08 8.48 -11.30
N LYS A 34 -17.54 7.51 -12.08
CA LYS A 34 -18.57 6.55 -11.66
C LYS A 34 -17.92 5.45 -10.83
N ILE A 35 -18.44 5.20 -9.64
CA ILE A 35 -18.10 4.02 -8.83
C ILE A 35 -19.35 3.15 -8.76
N GLU A 36 -19.20 1.87 -9.10
CA GLU A 36 -20.24 0.86 -8.90
C GLU A 36 -19.81 -0.09 -7.80
N TYR A 37 -20.76 -0.61 -7.04
CA TYR A 37 -20.53 -1.55 -5.96
C TYR A 37 -21.23 -2.88 -6.25
N TYR A 38 -20.68 -3.97 -5.74
CA TYR A 38 -21.33 -5.26 -5.77
C TYR A 38 -22.54 -5.29 -4.84
N SER A 39 -23.66 -5.76 -5.38
CA SER A 39 -24.79 -6.29 -4.61
C SER A 39 -24.79 -7.80 -4.87
N SER A 40 -24.15 -8.55 -3.99
CA SER A 40 -23.89 -9.98 -4.17
C SER A 40 -24.41 -10.77 -2.98
N VAL A 41 -24.88 -11.99 -3.23
CA VAL A 41 -25.21 -12.96 -2.18
C VAL A 41 -23.95 -13.51 -1.51
N PHE A 42 -22.79 -13.36 -2.14
CA PHE A 42 -21.52 -13.81 -1.60
C PHE A 42 -20.92 -12.74 -0.70
N PRO A 43 -20.72 -13.02 0.61
CA PRO A 43 -20.16 -12.04 1.54
C PRO A 43 -18.75 -11.57 1.17
N SER A 44 -17.99 -12.41 0.45
CA SER A 44 -16.61 -12.14 0.05
C SER A 44 -16.47 -10.96 -0.92
N GLU A 45 -17.53 -10.58 -1.64
CA GLU A 45 -17.51 -9.43 -2.57
C GLU A 45 -18.61 -8.40 -2.33
N ASN A 46 -19.65 -8.73 -1.55
CA ASN A 46 -20.78 -7.82 -1.31
C ASN A 46 -20.33 -6.48 -0.69
N GLY A 47 -20.80 -5.37 -1.26
CA GLY A 47 -20.41 -4.01 -0.84
C GLY A 47 -19.01 -3.56 -1.29
N LYS A 48 -18.23 -4.41 -1.97
CA LYS A 48 -16.94 -4.01 -2.55
C LYS A 48 -17.11 -3.27 -3.88
N ILE A 49 -16.07 -2.54 -4.29
CA ILE A 49 -16.08 -1.77 -5.54
C ILE A 49 -16.10 -2.73 -6.72
N LYS A 50 -17.17 -2.69 -7.50
CA LYS A 50 -17.33 -3.48 -8.73
C LYS A 50 -16.64 -2.84 -9.93
N SER A 51 -16.68 -1.51 -10.03
CA SER A 51 -16.02 -0.80 -11.12
C SER A 51 -15.73 0.66 -10.76
N ILE A 52 -14.71 1.21 -11.43
CA ILE A 52 -14.36 2.63 -11.39
C ILE A 52 -14.24 3.11 -12.84
N ASN A 53 -15.09 4.05 -13.27
CA ASN A 53 -15.15 4.53 -14.65
C ASN A 53 -15.24 3.42 -15.71
N GLY A 54 -15.96 2.34 -15.40
CA GLY A 54 -16.09 1.19 -16.29
C GLY A 54 -14.94 0.18 -16.22
N THR A 55 -13.83 0.51 -15.58
CA THR A 55 -12.78 -0.48 -15.25
C THR A 55 -13.30 -1.42 -14.18
N LYS A 56 -13.55 -2.67 -14.56
CA LYS A 56 -14.07 -3.71 -13.67
C LYS A 56 -13.03 -4.13 -12.64
N ILE A 57 -13.47 -4.39 -11.42
CA ILE A 57 -12.68 -5.02 -10.36
C ILE A 57 -13.42 -6.30 -9.98
N GLU A 58 -12.73 -7.44 -10.05
CA GLU A 58 -13.29 -8.73 -9.59
C GLU A 58 -12.59 -9.16 -8.32
N TYR A 59 -13.28 -9.94 -7.50
CA TYR A 59 -12.76 -10.50 -6.27
C TYR A 59 -12.76 -12.02 -6.32
N TYR A 60 -11.90 -12.63 -5.53
CA TYR A 60 -11.94 -14.07 -5.28
C TYR A 60 -13.16 -14.40 -4.42
N ASN A 61 -13.91 -15.40 -4.87
CA ASN A 61 -14.88 -16.13 -4.05
C ASN A 61 -14.30 -17.54 -3.90
N SER A 62 -13.53 -17.77 -2.84
CA SER A 62 -12.68 -18.94 -2.68
C SER A 62 -12.97 -19.64 -1.35
N VAL A 63 -12.82 -20.96 -1.34
CA VAL A 63 -12.84 -21.74 -0.09
C VAL A 63 -11.57 -21.53 0.74
N PHE A 64 -10.51 -21.01 0.11
CA PHE A 64 -9.25 -20.72 0.77
C PHE A 64 -9.27 -19.31 1.35
N LYS A 65 -9.17 -19.22 2.68
CA LYS A 65 -9.08 -17.94 3.41
C LYS A 65 -7.90 -17.07 2.98
N SER A 66 -6.85 -17.69 2.42
CA SER A 66 -5.65 -17.01 1.94
C SER A 66 -5.96 -16.04 0.78
N GLU A 67 -7.01 -16.27 0.00
CA GLU A 67 -7.37 -15.39 -1.12
C GLU A 67 -8.83 -14.91 -1.12
N ASP A 68 -9.72 -15.52 -0.33
CA ASP A 68 -11.15 -15.18 -0.34
C ASP A 68 -11.39 -13.68 -0.08
N GLY A 69 -12.22 -13.08 -0.95
CA GLY A 69 -12.52 -11.66 -0.97
C GLY A 69 -11.37 -10.75 -1.40
N LYS A 70 -10.17 -11.25 -1.73
CA LYS A 70 -9.09 -10.42 -2.27
C LYS A 70 -9.32 -10.08 -3.74
N VAL A 71 -8.65 -9.04 -4.23
CA VAL A 71 -8.80 -8.57 -5.62
C VAL A 71 -8.24 -9.63 -6.56
N LYS A 72 -9.06 -10.13 -7.48
CA LYS A 72 -8.68 -11.10 -8.50
C LYS A 72 -8.23 -10.42 -9.80
N THR A 73 -8.95 -9.38 -10.22
CA THR A 73 -8.62 -8.62 -11.43
C THR A 73 -8.95 -7.14 -11.25
N ILE A 74 -8.20 -6.29 -11.95
CA ILE A 74 -8.53 -4.89 -12.22
C ILE A 74 -8.37 -4.67 -13.73
N GLY A 75 -9.47 -4.49 -14.44
CA GLY A 75 -9.49 -4.49 -15.90
C GLY A 75 -8.95 -5.81 -16.46
N ASP A 76 -7.88 -5.74 -17.24
CA ASP A 76 -7.17 -6.89 -17.82
C ASP A 76 -6.05 -7.43 -16.91
N LYS A 77 -5.73 -6.73 -15.81
CA LYS A 77 -4.62 -7.09 -14.92
C LYS A 77 -5.11 -8.08 -13.86
N ARG A 78 -4.55 -9.28 -13.88
CA ARG A 78 -4.82 -10.33 -12.89
C ARG A 78 -3.90 -10.18 -11.68
N VAL A 79 -4.43 -10.43 -10.48
CA VAL A 79 -3.66 -10.55 -9.24
C VAL A 79 -3.84 -11.97 -8.73
N GLU A 80 -2.74 -12.63 -8.40
CA GLU A 80 -2.75 -13.98 -7.85
C GLU A 80 -2.17 -13.95 -6.44
N TYR A 81 -2.63 -14.85 -5.57
CA TYR A 81 -2.16 -14.96 -4.19
C TYR A 81 -1.53 -16.33 -3.94
N TYR A 82 -0.64 -16.38 -2.95
CA TYR A 82 -0.14 -17.62 -2.42
C TYR A 82 -1.23 -18.32 -1.60
N ASN A 83 -1.42 -19.61 -1.87
CA ASN A 83 -2.09 -20.54 -0.99
C ASN A 83 -0.99 -21.53 -0.52
N SER A 84 -0.33 -21.18 0.58
CA SER A 84 0.92 -21.81 1.01
C SER A 84 0.76 -22.40 2.40
N VAL A 85 1.45 -23.51 2.64
CA VAL A 85 1.60 -24.07 3.99
C VAL A 85 2.58 -23.25 4.83
N PHE A 86 3.37 -22.37 4.20
CA PHE A 86 4.31 -21.50 4.89
C PHE A 86 3.62 -20.18 5.27
N PRO A 87 3.48 -19.88 6.59
CA PRO A 87 2.84 -18.65 7.03
C PRO A 87 3.55 -17.38 6.55
N SER A 88 4.83 -17.48 6.20
CA SER A 88 5.64 -16.38 5.72
C SER A 88 5.17 -15.82 4.36
N GLU A 89 4.42 -16.59 3.57
CA GLU A 89 3.91 -16.14 2.27
C GLU A 89 2.41 -16.37 2.06
N ASP A 90 1.73 -17.17 2.90
CA ASP A 90 0.31 -17.49 2.71
C ASP A 90 -0.57 -16.23 2.63
N GLY A 91 -1.39 -16.18 1.58
CA GLY A 91 -2.24 -15.05 1.25
C GLY A 91 -1.52 -13.79 0.76
N LYS A 92 -0.20 -13.77 0.63
CA LYS A 92 0.52 -12.66 -0.02
C LYS A 92 0.35 -12.70 -1.53
N ILE A 93 0.62 -11.58 -2.21
CA ILE A 93 0.50 -11.49 -3.67
C ILE A 93 1.60 -12.33 -4.30
N LYS A 94 1.21 -13.32 -5.09
CA LYS A 94 2.11 -14.18 -5.86
C LYS A 94 2.49 -13.58 -7.21
N SER A 95 1.55 -12.91 -7.86
CA SER A 95 1.82 -12.25 -9.14
C SER A 95 0.84 -11.12 -9.43
N ILE A 96 1.28 -10.16 -10.24
CA ILE A 96 0.42 -9.15 -10.84
C ILE A 96 0.70 -9.14 -12.34
N ASN A 97 -0.31 -9.43 -13.15
CA ASN A 97 -0.22 -9.46 -14.61
C ASN A 97 0.96 -10.30 -15.12
N GLY A 98 1.21 -11.46 -14.50
CA GLY A 98 2.31 -12.37 -14.84
C GLY A 98 3.67 -12.00 -14.25
N ILE A 99 3.83 -10.80 -13.67
CA ILE A 99 5.04 -10.44 -12.93
C ILE A 99 4.98 -11.13 -11.57
N LYS A 100 5.88 -12.09 -11.34
CA LYS A 100 5.95 -12.87 -10.10
C LYS A 100 6.51 -12.02 -8.96
N ILE A 101 6.01 -12.27 -7.76
CA ILE A 101 6.54 -11.74 -6.50
C ILE A 101 6.86 -12.94 -5.62
N GLU A 102 8.11 -13.06 -5.18
CA GLU A 102 8.54 -14.11 -4.28
C GLU A 102 8.85 -13.54 -2.90
N TYR A 103 8.70 -14.38 -1.87
CA TYR A 103 9.00 -14.02 -0.49
C TYR A 103 10.09 -14.92 0.08
N TYR A 104 10.83 -14.42 1.07
CA TYR A 104 11.73 -15.26 1.85
C TYR A 104 10.92 -16.19 2.75
N ASN A 105 11.27 -17.47 2.70
CA ASN A 105 10.93 -18.46 3.71
C ASN A 105 12.23 -18.78 4.47
N SER A 106 12.50 -18.02 5.51
CA SER A 106 13.81 -17.98 6.18
C SER A 106 13.70 -18.37 7.65
N VAL A 107 14.75 -19.02 8.15
CA VAL A 107 14.91 -19.26 9.59
C VAL A 107 15.26 -17.97 10.33
N PHE A 108 15.77 -16.96 9.62
CA PHE A 108 16.07 -15.65 10.16
C PHE A 108 14.79 -14.80 10.15
N LYS A 109 14.26 -14.55 11.35
CA LYS A 109 13.05 -13.72 11.54
C LYS A 109 13.17 -12.32 10.93
N SER A 110 14.39 -11.83 10.74
CA SER A 110 14.64 -10.51 10.19
C SER A 110 14.37 -10.38 8.70
N GLU A 111 14.30 -11.49 7.96
CA GLU A 111 13.94 -11.48 6.53
C GLU A 111 12.75 -12.38 6.20
N ASP A 112 12.33 -13.29 7.09
CA ASP A 112 11.20 -14.18 6.84
C ASP A 112 9.92 -13.42 6.45
N GLY A 113 9.33 -13.84 5.33
CA GLY A 113 8.18 -13.20 4.72
C GLY A 113 8.43 -11.86 4.03
N LYS A 114 9.66 -11.34 3.97
CA LYS A 114 9.98 -10.15 3.17
C LYS A 114 10.04 -10.49 1.69
N ILE A 115 9.86 -9.48 0.83
CA ILE A 115 9.91 -9.64 -0.63
C ILE A 115 11.33 -10.05 -1.01
N LYS A 116 11.46 -11.20 -1.67
CA LYS A 116 12.71 -11.69 -2.23
C LYS A 116 12.93 -11.18 -3.64
N SER A 117 11.88 -11.16 -4.45
CA SER A 117 11.95 -10.69 -5.83
C SER A 117 10.62 -10.15 -6.33
N ILE A 118 10.67 -9.27 -7.33
CA ILE A 118 9.55 -8.82 -8.14
C ILE A 118 10.03 -8.85 -9.61
N GLY A 119 9.56 -9.82 -10.38
CA GLY A 119 10.08 -10.07 -11.72
C GLY A 119 11.59 -10.31 -11.67
N ASN A 120 12.37 -9.46 -12.36
CA ASN A 120 13.83 -9.55 -12.43
C ASN A 120 14.53 -8.72 -11.34
N ILE A 121 13.78 -8.01 -10.49
CA ILE A 121 14.32 -7.24 -9.38
C ILE A 121 14.41 -8.15 -8.16
N LYS A 122 15.58 -8.21 -7.54
CA LYS A 122 15.85 -8.96 -6.32
C LYS A 122 16.21 -8.04 -5.17
N PHE A 123 15.85 -8.49 -3.97
CA PHE A 123 16.08 -7.79 -2.72
C PHE A 123 16.89 -8.69 -1.78
N GLU A 124 17.97 -8.15 -1.23
CA GLU A 124 18.71 -8.79 -0.15
C GLU A 124 18.52 -8.01 1.14
N TYR A 125 18.47 -8.73 2.26
CA TYR A 125 18.37 -8.15 3.59
C TYR A 125 19.61 -8.48 4.42
N ASN A 126 19.96 -7.61 5.34
CA ASN A 126 20.92 -7.92 6.37
C ASN A 126 20.26 -8.88 7.37
N ASN A 127 20.67 -10.14 7.36
CA ASN A 127 20.20 -11.17 8.29
C ASN A 127 21.31 -11.67 9.24
N ASN A 128 22.51 -11.12 9.08
CA ASN A 128 23.68 -11.37 9.91
C ASN A 128 24.40 -10.03 10.11
N GLY A 129 24.54 -9.55 11.34
CA GLY A 129 25.15 -8.26 11.62
C GLY A 129 24.66 -7.61 12.91
N SER A 130 24.87 -6.30 13.01
CA SER A 130 24.41 -5.53 14.19
C SER A 130 22.89 -5.48 14.26
N GLN A 131 22.34 -5.39 15.47
CA GLN A 131 20.89 -5.22 15.68
C GLN A 131 20.34 -3.97 14.96
N LYS A 132 21.17 -2.96 14.69
CA LYS A 132 20.78 -1.73 13.98
C LYS A 132 20.52 -1.96 12.49
N SER A 133 21.19 -2.95 11.89
CA SER A 133 21.09 -3.28 10.46
C SER A 133 20.17 -4.47 10.20
N ASP A 134 19.84 -5.27 11.21
CA ASP A 134 19.06 -6.51 11.05
C ASP A 134 17.70 -6.25 10.39
N GLY A 135 17.42 -6.99 9.33
CA GLY A 135 16.23 -6.88 8.49
C GLY A 135 16.21 -5.66 7.54
N LYS A 136 17.21 -4.78 7.56
CA LYS A 136 17.30 -3.69 6.59
C LYS A 136 17.68 -4.20 5.21
N ILE A 137 17.18 -3.53 4.17
CA ILE A 137 17.57 -3.80 2.79
C ILE A 137 19.06 -3.54 2.65
N LYS A 138 19.77 -4.56 2.18
CA LYS A 138 21.22 -4.55 1.92
C LYS A 138 21.49 -4.16 0.48
N SER A 139 20.74 -4.73 -0.46
CA SER A 139 20.86 -4.43 -1.89
C SER A 139 19.54 -4.66 -2.60
N ILE A 140 19.39 -3.95 -3.72
CA ILE A 140 18.35 -4.17 -4.71
C ILE A 140 19.08 -4.25 -6.04
N HIS A 141 18.81 -5.29 -6.83
CA HIS A 141 19.46 -5.45 -8.12
C HIS A 141 18.46 -5.98 -9.16
N ASN A 142 18.57 -5.52 -10.40
CA ASN A 142 17.85 -6.09 -11.52
C ASN A 142 18.79 -7.03 -12.27
N GLU A 143 18.38 -8.28 -12.48
CA GLU A 143 19.22 -9.31 -13.11
C GLU A 143 19.64 -9.00 -14.54
N ASN A 144 18.96 -8.06 -15.20
CA ASN A 144 19.27 -7.65 -16.58
C ASN A 144 20.11 -6.37 -16.66
N ASP A 145 20.44 -5.74 -15.52
CA ASP A 145 21.22 -4.51 -15.54
C ASP A 145 22.70 -4.79 -15.87
N ASP A 146 23.30 -3.88 -16.63
CA ASP A 146 24.76 -3.84 -16.77
C ASP A 146 25.37 -3.41 -15.43
N SER A 147 26.31 -4.21 -14.94
CA SER A 147 27.06 -3.98 -13.70
C SER A 147 27.78 -2.62 -13.62
N GLY A 148 27.92 -1.90 -14.74
CA GLY A 148 28.57 -0.59 -14.84
C GLY A 148 27.65 0.63 -14.89
N SER A 149 26.34 0.52 -14.59
CA SER A 149 25.40 1.64 -14.76
C SER A 149 25.62 2.81 -13.78
N GLU A 150 25.33 4.04 -14.24
CA GLU A 150 25.35 5.28 -13.44
C GLU A 150 24.25 5.34 -12.36
N ASP A 151 23.32 4.36 -12.34
CA ASP A 151 22.13 4.32 -11.49
C ASP A 151 22.40 3.82 -10.06
N ALA A 152 23.67 3.56 -9.72
CA ALA A 152 24.07 3.08 -8.40
C ALA A 152 23.73 4.08 -7.28
N LEU A 153 23.84 5.39 -7.54
CA LEU A 153 23.49 6.44 -6.57
C LEU A 153 21.98 6.53 -6.33
N ASP A 154 21.18 6.40 -7.38
CA ASP A 154 19.72 6.40 -7.27
C ASP A 154 19.23 5.18 -6.49
N THR A 155 19.82 4.01 -6.76
CA THR A 155 19.56 2.78 -6.00
C THR A 155 19.95 2.94 -4.53
N TYR A 156 21.10 3.56 -4.24
CA TYR A 156 21.54 3.86 -2.88
C TYR A 156 20.53 4.74 -2.12
N TYR A 157 20.13 5.88 -2.68
CA TYR A 157 19.17 6.78 -2.03
C TYR A 157 17.78 6.17 -1.92
N PHE A 158 17.42 5.27 -2.84
CA PHE A 158 16.18 4.51 -2.70
C PHE A 158 16.25 3.54 -1.51
N ILE A 159 17.32 2.77 -1.37
CA ILE A 159 17.54 1.86 -0.24
C ILE A 159 17.58 2.63 1.08
N GLU A 160 18.26 3.78 1.13
CA GLU A 160 18.31 4.63 2.32
C GLU A 160 16.90 5.04 2.76
N ARG A 161 16.08 5.55 1.82
CA ARG A 161 14.69 5.92 2.10
C ARG A 161 13.85 4.74 2.61
N LEU A 162 14.02 3.55 2.03
CA LEU A 162 13.29 2.35 2.48
C LEU A 162 13.72 1.90 3.88
N ASN A 163 14.98 2.09 4.25
CA ASN A 163 15.54 1.70 5.55
C ASN A 163 15.32 2.72 6.69
N CYS A 164 14.75 3.89 6.36
CA CYS A 164 14.41 4.96 7.30
C CYS A 164 12.93 4.94 7.75
N GLN A 165 12.09 4.11 7.13
CA GLN A 165 10.70 3.88 7.52
C GLN A 165 10.61 2.89 8.69
#